data_AF-A0A5N5QL96-F1
#
_entry.id   AF-A0A5N5QL96-F1
#
_cell.length_a   1.000
_cell.length_b   1.000
_cell.length_c   1.000
_cell.angle_alpha   90.00
_cell.angle_beta   90.00
_cell.angle_gamma   90.00
#
_symmetry.space_group_name_H-M   'P 1'
#
loop_
_entity.id
_entity.type
_entity.pdbx_description
1 polymer ?
#
loop_
_entity_poly.entity_id
_entity_poly.type
_entity_poly.pdbx_seq_one_letter_code
_entity_poly.pdbx_strand_id
1 'polypeptide(L)'
;MYCSPCITQRLALLRSIHTTPTLAKKLKIPDPTIPKKPHIPTPKEIELQYRRRVEKAERDERMDISMSLTEVKTYEGGFTKPRVLRASNWFPGGEYIRKGKVYEIPVDAAYRPHTVFILESRYSVKTKETGRPDVPEHIVRVIGEEKFLPYVKHVNSSKATGSIRLSMDSAWWPFLGRRRIRQLEPDEWWNKGEDPRQLRLEALGFSDTAPPPEPLRQYYPDTTQYRNNGTKVVGVTPTKTIVPPRGDIKVGEIRQLYEPIIEKESFWRPLISVTLATRPLANTLVRLCRALPRGLPFYASIDPDDRKNQLSFPDRMRLLRLRRLRQLTIDMAKRLEGYYGGFIGIRFDKEDRGRAIQGERLSEPLPDPLRVIRVGIGHWYAFEKELELWKLEALDAGVNIDLAPMDDWGRRLDSGGQVMPGQEIKEGVGYFSGGGEEDDFEDEGDGEDEDEDEDEDEDDGDSDDGDDEAGEGAPLSRRVDEVNPKEDRSKGGVRSEAQVVRPVRRKASSAGA
;
A
#
# COMPACT_ATOMS: atom_id res chain seq x y z
N MET A 1 -74.49 32.95 -9.43
CA MET A 1 -74.86 34.25 -8.82
C MET A 1 -74.83 34.05 -7.31
N TYR A 2 -74.15 34.95 -6.59
CA TYR A 2 -73.90 34.94 -5.13
C TYR A 2 -73.18 33.70 -4.55
N CYS A 3 -71.99 33.94 -3.97
CA CYS A 3 -71.61 33.50 -2.62
C CYS A 3 -70.20 34.02 -2.27
N SER A 4 -70.13 34.88 -1.26
CA SER A 4 -68.95 35.04 -0.36
C SER A 4 -69.02 33.97 0.74
N PRO A 5 -68.08 33.86 1.69
CA PRO A 5 -66.61 34.04 1.70
C PRO A 5 -65.93 32.78 2.33
N CYS A 6 -64.69 32.94 2.82
CA CYS A 6 -64.01 32.09 3.83
C CYS A 6 -62.94 31.12 3.29
N ILE A 7 -61.68 31.35 3.70
CA ILE A 7 -60.86 30.42 4.52
C ILE A 7 -59.39 30.87 4.45
N THR A 8 -59.00 31.56 5.54
CA THR A 8 -57.78 31.37 6.34
C THR A 8 -56.42 31.21 5.65
N GLN A 9 -55.55 32.17 5.99
CA GLN A 9 -54.26 31.93 6.63
C GLN A 9 -53.48 30.69 6.12
N ARG A 10 -52.66 30.86 5.10
CA ARG A 10 -51.46 30.03 4.92
C ARG A 10 -50.22 30.88 5.02
N LEU A 11 -49.82 31.04 6.28
CA LEU A 11 -48.45 30.90 6.77
C LEU A 11 -47.36 31.26 5.75
N ALA A 12 -46.90 32.50 5.87
CA ALA A 12 -45.51 32.84 5.67
C ALA A 12 -44.64 31.94 6.57
N LEU A 13 -44.28 30.76 6.08
CA LEU A 13 -43.14 29.99 6.56
C LEU A 13 -41.87 30.60 5.98
N LEU A 14 -41.64 31.88 6.31
CA LEU A 14 -40.28 32.36 6.46
C LEU A 14 -39.72 31.53 7.60
N ARG A 15 -38.91 30.52 7.25
CA ARG A 15 -37.99 29.90 8.20
C ARG A 15 -37.08 31.02 8.68
N SER A 16 -37.52 31.70 9.73
CA SER A 16 -36.66 32.36 10.70
C SER A 16 -35.76 31.26 11.22
N ILE A 17 -34.64 31.05 10.52
CA ILE A 17 -33.51 30.34 11.07
C ILE A 17 -33.13 31.22 12.26
N HIS A 18 -33.57 30.81 13.45
CA HIS A 18 -33.03 31.30 14.69
C HIS A 18 -31.56 30.91 14.68
N THR A 19 -30.74 31.77 14.08
CA THR A 19 -29.31 31.81 14.33
C THR A 19 -29.20 32.17 15.80
N THR A 20 -29.08 31.13 16.62
CA THR A 20 -28.76 31.33 18.02
C THR A 20 -27.47 32.13 18.07
N PRO A 21 -27.38 33.21 18.86
CA PRO A 21 -26.19 34.07 18.93
C PRO A 21 -24.94 33.32 19.45
N THR A 22 -25.09 32.04 19.78
CA THR A 22 -24.03 31.11 20.15
C THR A 22 -23.26 30.54 18.96
N LEU A 23 -23.83 30.49 17.74
CA LEU A 23 -23.12 29.97 16.56
C LEU A 23 -22.13 31.00 15.99
N ALA A 24 -22.44 32.29 16.09
CA ALA A 24 -21.52 33.38 15.73
C ALA A 24 -20.33 33.51 16.70
N LYS A 25 -20.37 32.92 17.91
CA LYS A 25 -19.24 32.88 18.84
C LYS A 25 -18.28 31.71 18.60
N LYS A 26 -18.66 30.72 17.81
CA LYS A 26 -17.80 29.57 17.49
C LYS A 26 -17.03 29.74 16.18
N LEU A 27 -17.56 30.52 15.25
CA LEU A 27 -16.81 31.00 14.10
C LEU A 27 -16.12 32.29 14.55
N LYS A 28 -14.93 32.19 15.13
CA LYS A 28 -14.08 33.35 15.43
C LYS A 28 -13.56 33.92 14.09
N ILE A 29 -14.45 34.56 13.32
CA ILE A 29 -14.04 35.29 12.12
C ILE A 29 -13.07 36.37 12.62
N PRO A 30 -11.78 36.29 12.25
CA PRO A 30 -10.79 37.25 12.72
C PRO A 30 -11.20 38.66 12.27
N ASP A 31 -11.16 39.63 13.18
CA ASP A 31 -11.55 41.00 12.89
C ASP A 31 -10.63 41.56 11.79
N PRO A 32 -11.13 41.87 10.58
CA PRO A 32 -10.30 42.30 9.45
C PRO A 32 -9.63 43.67 9.70
N THR A 33 -10.01 44.36 10.77
CA THR A 33 -9.45 45.66 11.15
C THR A 33 -8.18 45.55 11.99
N ILE A 34 -7.86 44.38 12.55
CA ILE A 34 -6.65 44.19 13.36
C ILE A 34 -5.51 43.74 12.43
N PRO A 35 -4.47 44.56 12.20
CA PRO A 35 -3.32 44.13 11.42
C PRO A 35 -2.63 42.97 12.15
N LYS A 36 -2.66 41.78 11.53
CA LYS A 36 -1.94 40.59 12.02
C LYS A 36 -0.46 40.95 12.13
N LYS A 37 0.13 40.79 13.32
CA LYS A 37 1.59 40.90 13.46
C LYS A 37 2.20 39.73 12.69
N PRO A 38 3.21 39.97 11.83
CA PRO A 38 3.84 38.87 11.09
C PRO A 38 4.44 37.87 12.08
N HIS A 39 4.00 36.62 12.03
CA HIS A 39 4.58 35.54 12.82
C HIS A 39 6.04 35.34 12.41
N ILE A 40 6.96 35.45 13.37
CA ILE A 40 8.38 35.18 13.14
C ILE A 40 8.58 33.71 13.49
N PRO A 41 8.85 32.83 12.50
CA PRO A 41 8.90 31.40 12.74
C PRO A 41 10.04 31.05 13.70
N THR A 42 9.76 30.14 14.64
CA THR A 42 10.77 29.65 15.58
C THR A 42 11.82 28.78 14.85
N PRO A 43 13.05 28.61 15.37
CA PRO A 43 14.05 27.77 14.72
C PRO A 43 13.59 26.33 14.43
N LYS A 44 12.78 25.74 15.32
CA LYS A 44 12.17 24.42 15.13
C LYS A 44 11.11 24.43 14.03
N GLU A 45 10.31 25.48 13.93
CA GLU A 45 9.35 25.65 12.84
C GLU A 45 10.05 25.81 11.50
N ILE A 46 11.17 26.54 11.44
CA ILE A 46 11.99 26.68 10.22
C ILE A 46 12.52 25.31 9.79
N GLU A 47 13.04 24.50 10.72
CA GLU A 47 13.51 23.14 10.43
C GLU A 47 12.37 22.23 9.96
N LEU A 48 11.20 22.30 10.60
CA LEU A 48 10.02 21.53 10.21
C LEU A 48 9.48 21.98 8.84
N GLN A 49 9.44 23.29 8.57
CA GLN A 49 9.02 23.85 7.28
C GLN A 49 9.97 23.39 6.18
N TYR A 50 11.29 23.45 6.41
CA TYR A 50 12.29 22.94 5.48
C TYR A 50 12.09 21.45 5.21
N ARG A 51 11.90 20.63 6.26
CA ARG A 51 11.62 19.19 6.13
C ARG A 51 10.36 18.94 5.29
N ARG A 52 9.26 19.64 5.55
CA ARG A 52 8.01 19.51 4.79
C ARG A 52 8.18 19.91 3.32
N ARG A 53 8.99 20.94 3.03
CA ARG A 53 9.28 21.36 1.65
C ARG A 53 10.11 20.32 0.90
N VAL A 54 11.11 19.72 1.55
CA VAL A 54 11.88 18.60 1.00
C VAL A 54 10.97 17.40 0.72
N GLU A 55 10.14 16.99 1.69
CA GLU A 55 9.18 15.89 1.53
C GLU A 55 8.17 16.16 0.39
N LYS A 56 7.70 17.41 0.26
CA LYS A 56 6.82 17.83 -0.84
C LYS A 56 7.53 17.76 -2.19
N ALA A 57 8.76 18.26 -2.28
CA ALA A 57 9.55 18.21 -3.52
C ALA A 57 9.79 16.76 -3.98
N GLU A 58 10.10 15.85 -3.04
CA GLU A 58 10.27 14.43 -3.33
C GLU A 58 8.96 13.74 -3.72
N ARG A 59 7.84 14.13 -3.09
CA ARG A 59 6.49 13.69 -3.49
C ARG A 59 6.19 14.12 -4.93
N ASP A 60 6.47 15.36 -5.28
CA ASP A 60 6.21 15.88 -6.63
C ASP A 60 7.07 15.18 -7.70
N GLU A 61 8.37 15.00 -7.45
CA GLU A 61 9.25 14.27 -8.37
C GLU A 61 8.77 12.82 -8.56
N ARG A 62 8.42 12.14 -7.47
CA ARG A 62 7.84 10.78 -7.51
C ARG A 62 6.55 10.74 -8.32
N MET A 63 5.68 11.74 -8.19
CA MET A 63 4.43 11.81 -8.94
C MET A 63 4.69 11.99 -10.44
N ASP A 64 5.63 12.83 -10.82
CA ASP A 64 6.02 13.05 -12.22
C ASP A 64 6.63 11.79 -12.85
N ILE A 65 7.57 11.13 -12.15
CA ILE A 65 8.16 9.85 -12.59
C ILE A 65 7.04 8.81 -12.71
N SER A 66 6.16 8.72 -11.71
CA SER A 66 5.08 7.73 -11.75
C SER A 66 4.10 7.98 -12.89
N MET A 67 3.74 9.23 -13.18
CA MET A 67 2.86 9.56 -14.29
C MET A 67 3.46 9.12 -15.63
N SER A 68 4.79 9.16 -15.77
CA SER A 68 5.48 8.69 -16.98
C SER A 68 5.49 7.16 -17.13
N LEU A 69 5.37 6.42 -16.03
CA LEU A 69 5.36 4.95 -16.00
C LEU A 69 3.95 4.36 -16.03
N THR A 70 2.94 5.10 -15.59
CA THR A 70 1.54 4.66 -15.68
C THR A 70 1.07 4.68 -17.11
N GLU A 71 0.47 3.57 -17.56
CA GLU A 71 -0.19 3.49 -18.85
C GLU A 71 -1.21 4.62 -18.99
N VAL A 72 -1.16 5.31 -20.12
CA VAL A 72 -2.11 6.36 -20.45
C VAL A 72 -3.48 5.72 -20.58
N LYS A 73 -4.47 6.20 -19.78
CA LYS A 73 -5.85 5.74 -19.90
C LYS A 73 -6.31 5.94 -21.35
N THR A 74 -6.95 4.93 -21.94
CA THR A 74 -7.50 5.02 -23.30
C THR A 74 -8.43 6.24 -23.37
N TYR A 75 -8.04 7.23 -24.18
CA TYR A 75 -8.81 8.45 -24.34
C TYR A 75 -9.98 8.20 -25.29
N GLU A 76 -11.21 8.37 -24.81
CA GLU A 76 -12.35 8.60 -25.69
C GLU A 76 -12.30 10.08 -26.12
N GLY A 77 -12.08 10.32 -27.41
CA GLY A 77 -11.92 11.67 -27.95
C GLY A 77 -13.15 12.55 -27.65
N GLY A 78 -12.92 13.75 -27.13
CA GLY A 78 -13.96 14.79 -26.94
C GLY A 78 -14.21 15.23 -25.49
N PHE A 79 -13.75 14.49 -24.48
CA PHE A 79 -14.10 14.78 -23.08
C PHE A 79 -12.93 15.08 -22.14
N THR A 80 -11.68 14.84 -22.55
CA THR A 80 -10.50 15.12 -21.71
C THR A 80 -9.45 15.90 -22.50
N LYS A 81 -9.06 17.07 -21.99
CA LYS A 81 -7.92 17.84 -22.52
C LYS A 81 -6.62 17.15 -22.10
N PRO A 82 -5.55 17.20 -22.91
CA PRO A 82 -4.22 16.81 -22.46
C PRO A 82 -3.94 17.45 -21.10
N ARG A 83 -3.55 16.66 -20.10
CA ARG A 83 -3.19 17.20 -18.79
C ARG A 83 -2.05 18.20 -18.98
N VAL A 84 -2.16 19.35 -18.31
CA VAL A 84 -1.07 20.34 -18.25
C VAL A 84 0.15 19.61 -17.69
N LEU A 85 1.28 19.72 -18.40
CA LEU A 85 2.55 19.21 -17.89
C LEU A 85 2.85 19.96 -16.59
N ARG A 86 2.85 19.29 -15.44
CA ARG A 86 3.07 19.96 -14.14
C ARG A 86 4.39 20.75 -14.13
N ALA A 87 5.40 20.22 -14.81
CA ALA A 87 6.68 20.90 -15.03
C ALA A 87 6.54 22.27 -15.73
N SER A 88 5.48 22.51 -16.52
CA SER A 88 5.27 23.80 -17.20
C SER A 88 4.99 24.96 -16.24
N ASN A 89 4.61 24.68 -14.99
CA ASN A 89 4.48 25.71 -13.96
C ASN A 89 5.83 26.35 -13.58
N TRP A 90 6.94 25.65 -13.82
CA TRP A 90 8.30 26.12 -13.59
C TRP A 90 8.94 26.80 -14.83
N PHE A 91 8.27 26.84 -15.99
CA PHE A 91 8.83 27.50 -17.18
C PHE A 91 8.83 29.02 -17.01
N PRO A 92 9.67 29.79 -17.76
CA PRO A 92 9.63 31.25 -17.72
C PRO A 92 8.21 31.79 -17.98
N GLY A 93 7.68 32.58 -17.03
CA GLY A 93 6.29 33.06 -17.06
C GLY A 93 5.24 32.07 -16.51
N GLY A 94 5.68 30.88 -16.10
CA GLY A 94 4.87 29.88 -15.43
C GLY A 94 4.40 30.33 -14.04
N GLU A 95 3.36 29.66 -13.55
CA GLU A 95 2.64 30.10 -12.36
C GLU A 95 3.51 30.14 -11.09
N TYR A 96 4.43 29.20 -10.93
CA TYR A 96 5.28 29.13 -9.74
C TYR A 96 6.31 30.26 -9.68
N ILE A 97 6.90 30.61 -10.83
CA ILE A 97 7.80 31.77 -10.92
C ILE A 97 7.02 33.07 -10.66
N ARG A 98 5.81 33.19 -11.22
CA ARG A 98 4.93 34.34 -10.98
C ARG A 98 4.53 34.49 -9.50
N LYS A 99 4.33 33.37 -8.80
CA LYS A 99 4.05 33.31 -7.36
C LYS A 99 5.32 33.43 -6.48
N GLY A 100 6.51 33.61 -7.07
CA GLY A 100 7.77 33.70 -6.33
C GLY A 100 8.13 32.42 -5.58
N LYS A 101 7.59 31.26 -5.98
CA LYS A 101 7.94 29.97 -5.36
C LYS A 101 9.40 29.65 -5.68
N VAL A 102 10.15 29.34 -4.64
CA VAL A 102 11.57 28.94 -4.75
C VAL A 102 11.64 27.43 -4.77
N TYR A 103 12.38 26.89 -5.74
CA TYR A 103 12.71 25.47 -5.77
C TYR A 103 13.83 25.19 -4.76
N GLU A 104 13.58 24.34 -3.77
CA GLU A 104 14.60 23.89 -2.82
C GLU A 104 15.32 22.65 -3.36
N ILE A 105 16.64 22.65 -3.21
CA ILE A 105 17.47 21.57 -3.75
C ILE A 105 17.43 20.37 -2.79
N PRO A 106 17.15 19.14 -3.28
CA PRO A 106 17.13 17.95 -2.45
C PRO A 106 18.44 17.67 -1.71
N VAL A 107 18.34 16.86 -0.67
CA VAL A 107 19.49 16.41 0.13
C VAL A 107 20.38 15.48 -0.71
N ASP A 108 21.69 15.59 -0.55
CA ASP A 108 22.69 14.79 -1.30
C ASP A 108 22.45 13.27 -1.18
N ALA A 109 21.93 12.82 -0.03
CA ALA A 109 21.56 11.42 0.19
C ALA A 109 20.50 10.90 -0.80
N ALA A 110 19.61 11.77 -1.32
CA ALA A 110 18.58 11.38 -2.28
C ALA A 110 19.15 10.94 -3.64
N TYR A 111 20.37 11.36 -3.96
CA TYR A 111 21.06 11.04 -5.21
C TYR A 111 22.01 9.83 -5.10
N ARG A 112 22.05 9.19 -3.92
CA ARG A 112 22.79 7.95 -3.74
C ARG A 112 21.98 6.75 -4.24
N PRO A 113 22.64 5.64 -4.62
CA PRO A 113 21.94 4.43 -5.01
C PRO A 113 21.01 3.89 -3.92
N HIS A 114 19.78 3.54 -4.31
CA HIS A 114 18.78 2.97 -3.41
C HIS A 114 18.30 1.62 -3.92
N THR A 115 18.12 0.67 -3.02
CA THR A 115 17.66 -0.68 -3.30
C THR A 115 16.19 -0.84 -2.90
N VAL A 116 15.35 -1.16 -3.88
CA VAL A 116 13.99 -1.68 -3.68
C VAL A 116 14.11 -3.19 -3.52
N PHE A 117 13.52 -3.77 -2.49
CA PHE A 117 13.62 -5.21 -2.28
C PHE A 117 12.31 -5.82 -1.80
N ILE A 118 12.17 -7.13 -2.07
CA ILE A 118 11.12 -7.97 -1.53
C ILE A 118 11.79 -9.06 -0.70
N LEU A 119 11.56 -9.08 0.61
CA LEU A 119 11.90 -10.22 1.45
C LEU A 119 10.70 -11.14 1.56
N GLU A 120 10.94 -12.45 1.54
CA GLU A 120 9.94 -13.48 1.78
C GLU A 120 10.34 -14.31 2.99
N SER A 121 9.39 -14.63 3.86
CA SER A 121 9.66 -15.52 5.00
C SER A 121 9.94 -16.95 4.53
N ARG A 122 10.91 -17.62 5.17
CA ARG A 122 11.28 -19.01 4.87
C ARG A 122 10.14 -19.98 5.15
N TYR A 123 9.32 -19.66 6.15
CA TYR A 123 8.17 -20.46 6.56
C TYR A 123 6.88 -19.64 6.47
N SER A 124 5.75 -20.32 6.27
CA SER A 124 4.44 -19.68 6.35
C SER A 124 4.24 -19.04 7.72
N VAL A 125 3.64 -17.85 7.73
CA VAL A 125 3.31 -17.13 8.95
C VAL A 125 1.83 -17.30 9.23
N LYS A 126 1.50 -17.61 10.48
CA LYS A 126 0.12 -17.79 10.90
C LYS A 126 -0.61 -16.44 10.93
N THR A 127 -1.68 -16.33 10.15
CA THR A 127 -2.51 -15.12 10.16
C THR A 127 -3.61 -15.25 11.21
N LYS A 128 -3.95 -14.18 11.93
CA LYS A 128 -5.13 -14.20 12.82
C LYS A 128 -6.45 -14.18 12.08
N GLU A 129 -6.47 -13.59 10.89
CA GLU A 129 -7.69 -13.36 10.12
C GLU A 129 -8.34 -14.70 9.78
N THR A 130 -9.57 -14.89 10.27
CA THR A 130 -10.33 -16.10 10.03
C THR A 130 -10.61 -16.20 8.53
N GLY A 131 -10.16 -17.30 7.90
CA GLY A 131 -10.35 -17.53 6.46
C GLY A 131 -9.19 -17.11 5.56
N ARG A 132 -8.10 -16.54 6.10
CA ARG A 132 -6.86 -16.32 5.33
C ARG A 132 -5.92 -17.52 5.51
N PRO A 133 -5.39 -18.11 4.43
CA PRO A 133 -4.43 -19.20 4.55
C PRO A 133 -3.13 -18.73 5.19
N ASP A 134 -2.47 -19.63 5.92
CA ASP A 134 -1.13 -19.42 6.43
C ASP A 134 -0.12 -19.49 5.29
N VAL A 135 0.54 -18.38 5.01
CA VAL A 135 1.35 -18.18 3.80
C VAL A 135 2.65 -17.48 4.15
N PRO A 136 3.71 -17.62 3.32
CA PRO A 136 4.90 -16.79 3.46
C PRO A 136 4.55 -15.31 3.42
N GLU A 137 5.04 -14.57 4.40
CA GLU A 137 4.87 -13.13 4.47
C GLU A 137 5.91 -12.45 3.59
N HIS A 138 5.56 -11.27 3.06
CA HIS A 138 6.43 -10.50 2.21
C HIS A 138 6.64 -9.10 2.79
N ILE A 139 7.88 -8.65 2.85
CA ILE A 139 8.26 -7.27 3.20
C ILE A 139 8.71 -6.58 1.93
N VAL A 140 8.11 -5.43 1.61
CA VAL A 140 8.49 -4.59 0.46
C VAL A 140 8.89 -3.22 0.97
N ARG A 141 10.16 -2.85 0.79
CA ARG A 141 10.72 -1.57 1.27
C ARG A 141 11.75 -1.02 0.28
N VAL A 142 12.12 0.25 0.51
CA VAL A 142 13.25 0.95 -0.09
C VAL A 142 14.27 1.25 1.00
N ILE A 143 15.54 1.12 0.68
CA ILE A 143 16.64 1.53 1.55
C ILE A 143 17.84 1.97 0.72
N GLY A 144 18.71 2.84 1.25
CA GLY A 144 20.01 3.11 0.63
C GLY A 144 20.81 1.82 0.44
N GLU A 145 21.50 1.69 -0.70
CA GLU A 145 22.21 0.46 -1.09
C GLU A 145 23.17 -0.02 0.01
N GLU A 146 23.92 0.90 0.62
CA GLU A 146 24.90 0.61 1.66
C GLU A 146 24.28 0.07 2.96
N LYS A 147 22.99 0.34 3.18
CA LYS A 147 22.24 -0.10 4.36
C LYS A 147 21.48 -1.42 4.11
N PHE A 148 21.38 -1.90 2.85
CA PHE A 148 20.61 -3.09 2.50
C PHE A 148 21.10 -4.37 3.19
N LEU A 149 22.39 -4.72 3.08
CA LEU A 149 22.92 -5.93 3.73
C LEU A 149 22.88 -5.87 5.27
N PRO A 150 23.26 -4.74 5.93
CA PRO A 150 23.02 -4.57 7.36
C PRO A 150 21.56 -4.76 7.77
N TYR A 151 20.61 -4.28 6.96
CA TYR A 151 19.18 -4.45 7.20
C TYR A 151 18.76 -5.92 7.11
N VAL A 152 19.14 -6.64 6.06
CA VAL A 152 18.82 -8.08 5.92
C VAL A 152 19.39 -8.89 7.08
N LYS A 153 20.59 -8.55 7.56
CA LYS A 153 21.16 -9.15 8.78
C LYS A 153 20.37 -8.78 10.04
N HIS A 154 19.95 -7.52 10.18
CA HIS A 154 19.18 -7.03 11.32
C HIS A 154 17.82 -7.74 11.44
N VAL A 155 17.06 -7.84 10.35
CA VAL A 155 15.74 -8.51 10.36
C VAL A 155 15.83 -10.01 10.65
N ASN A 156 17.00 -10.62 10.45
CA ASN A 156 17.32 -12.02 10.76
C ASN A 156 18.06 -12.17 12.10
N SER A 157 17.98 -11.19 13.00
CA SER A 157 18.64 -11.22 14.31
C SER A 157 17.65 -11.27 15.46
N SER A 158 18.15 -11.61 16.66
CA SER A 158 17.41 -11.48 17.91
C SER A 158 17.02 -10.04 18.25
N LYS A 159 17.67 -9.05 17.62
CA LYS A 159 17.42 -7.62 17.78
C LYS A 159 16.28 -7.09 16.91
N ALA A 160 15.72 -7.90 16.00
CA ALA A 160 14.57 -7.48 15.21
C ALA A 160 13.37 -7.16 16.13
N THR A 161 12.67 -6.07 15.86
CA THR A 161 11.54 -5.59 16.66
C THR A 161 10.25 -5.52 15.83
N GLY A 162 9.14 -5.13 16.46
CA GLY A 162 7.88 -4.83 15.78
C GLY A 162 7.24 -6.02 15.04
N SER A 163 6.65 -5.73 13.88
CA SER A 163 5.95 -6.70 13.04
C SER A 163 6.86 -7.85 12.59
N ILE A 164 8.12 -7.54 12.25
CA ILE A 164 9.12 -8.50 11.79
C ILE A 164 9.33 -9.62 12.82
N ARG A 165 9.45 -9.25 14.10
CA ARG A 165 9.60 -10.22 15.20
C ARG A 165 8.33 -11.03 15.44
N LEU A 166 7.16 -10.38 15.37
CA LEU A 166 5.86 -11.05 15.52
C LEU A 166 5.64 -12.13 14.44
N SER A 167 6.06 -11.86 13.21
CA SER A 167 6.01 -12.81 12.10
C SER A 167 6.90 -14.03 12.36
N MET A 168 8.11 -13.84 12.89
CA MET A 168 8.98 -14.94 13.32
C MET A 168 8.35 -15.75 14.46
N ASP A 169 7.77 -15.09 15.46
CA ASP A 169 7.11 -15.76 16.59
C ASP A 169 5.87 -16.59 16.17
N SER A 170 5.26 -16.24 15.03
CA SER A 170 4.04 -16.89 14.52
C SER A 170 4.29 -17.76 13.29
N ALA A 171 5.54 -17.98 12.93
CA ALA A 171 5.90 -18.82 11.80
C ALA A 171 5.73 -20.32 12.10
N TRP A 172 5.43 -21.09 11.06
CA TRP A 172 5.38 -22.55 11.09
C TRP A 172 6.79 -23.15 11.08
N TRP A 173 7.53 -22.99 12.17
CA TRP A 173 8.87 -23.53 12.32
C TRP A 173 8.89 -25.06 12.23
N PRO A 174 9.91 -25.67 11.56
CA PRO A 174 10.01 -27.12 11.41
C PRO A 174 10.03 -27.89 12.75
N PHE A 175 10.68 -27.32 13.77
CA PHE A 175 10.88 -27.96 15.07
C PHE A 175 9.66 -27.91 16.00
N LEU A 176 8.66 -27.05 15.72
CA LEU A 176 7.44 -27.00 16.53
C LEU A 176 6.57 -28.25 16.36
N GLY A 177 7.01 -29.17 15.49
CA GLY A 177 6.22 -30.25 14.98
C GLY A 177 5.10 -29.65 14.15
N ARG A 178 4.98 -30.07 12.89
CA ARG A 178 3.64 -30.09 12.33
C ARG A 178 2.91 -31.11 13.20
N ARG A 179 2.21 -30.69 14.29
CA ARG A 179 1.03 -31.42 14.75
C ARG A 179 0.33 -31.66 13.45
N ARG A 180 0.39 -32.92 12.96
CA ARG A 180 0.09 -33.29 11.57
C ARG A 180 -0.98 -32.32 11.17
N ILE A 181 -0.74 -31.47 10.16
CA ILE A 181 -1.85 -30.81 9.49
C ILE A 181 -2.81 -31.97 9.37
N ARG A 182 -3.83 -32.00 10.23
CA ARG A 182 -4.83 -33.06 10.14
C ARG A 182 -5.15 -32.86 8.67
N GLN A 183 -4.92 -33.88 7.83
CA GLN A 183 -5.66 -33.92 6.59
C GLN A 183 -7.05 -33.59 7.09
N LEU A 184 -7.48 -32.33 6.87
CA LEU A 184 -8.69 -31.88 7.52
C LEU A 184 -9.64 -32.90 6.95
N GLU A 185 -10.15 -33.79 7.81
CA GLU A 185 -11.38 -34.46 7.44
C GLU A 185 -12.25 -33.27 7.03
N PRO A 186 -12.59 -33.20 5.74
CA PRO A 186 -13.00 -31.96 5.09
C PRO A 186 -14.02 -31.30 6.01
N ASP A 187 -13.72 -30.10 6.52
CA ASP A 187 -14.57 -29.40 7.51
C ASP A 187 -16.02 -29.66 7.11
N GLU A 188 -16.73 -30.45 7.93
CA GLU A 188 -18.11 -30.83 7.64
C GLU A 188 -18.90 -29.51 7.63
N TRP A 189 -19.11 -28.96 6.44
CA TRP A 189 -19.74 -27.65 6.23
C TRP A 189 -21.26 -27.72 6.41
N TRP A 190 -21.78 -28.88 6.84
CA TRP A 190 -23.17 -29.21 7.12
C TRP A 190 -23.31 -29.59 8.61
N ASN A 191 -24.48 -29.35 9.21
CA ASN A 191 -24.69 -29.67 10.62
C ASN A 191 -24.81 -31.19 10.86
N LYS A 192 -24.57 -31.64 12.09
CA LYS A 192 -24.83 -33.03 12.49
C LYS A 192 -26.31 -33.38 12.27
N GLY A 193 -26.58 -34.20 11.24
CA GLY A 193 -27.92 -34.68 10.88
C GLY A 193 -28.43 -34.20 9.52
N GLU A 194 -27.72 -33.31 8.83
CA GLU A 194 -28.08 -32.84 7.49
C GLU A 194 -27.41 -33.69 6.40
N ASP A 195 -28.13 -33.99 5.31
CA ASP A 195 -27.57 -34.71 4.17
C ASP A 195 -26.88 -33.72 3.21
N PRO A 196 -25.54 -33.76 3.07
CA PRO A 196 -24.79 -32.84 2.21
C PRO A 196 -25.19 -32.91 0.73
N ARG A 197 -25.85 -33.98 0.28
CA ARG A 197 -26.38 -34.07 -1.10
C ARG A 197 -27.61 -33.22 -1.31
N GLN A 198 -28.45 -33.04 -0.29
CA GLN A 198 -29.70 -32.28 -0.39
C GLN A 198 -29.42 -30.77 -0.40
N LEU A 199 -28.55 -30.31 0.50
CA LEU A 199 -28.08 -28.90 0.54
C LEU A 199 -27.41 -28.46 -0.77
N ARG A 200 -26.73 -29.38 -1.46
CA ARG A 200 -26.09 -29.16 -2.77
C ARG A 200 -27.07 -28.94 -3.91
N LEU A 201 -28.20 -29.63 -3.90
CA LEU A 201 -29.22 -29.54 -4.93
C LEU A 201 -30.05 -28.25 -4.78
N GLU A 202 -30.35 -27.88 -3.53
CA GLU A 202 -31.08 -26.67 -3.19
C GLU A 202 -30.28 -25.39 -3.56
N ALA A 203 -28.97 -25.37 -3.31
CA ALA A 203 -28.08 -24.25 -3.66
C ALA A 203 -27.99 -23.96 -5.18
N LEU A 204 -28.13 -25.00 -6.03
CA LEU A 204 -28.12 -24.89 -7.49
C LEU A 204 -29.46 -24.44 -8.10
N GLY A 205 -30.47 -24.15 -7.27
CA GLY A 205 -31.79 -23.73 -7.73
C GLY A 205 -32.69 -24.84 -8.27
N PHE A 206 -32.36 -26.11 -7.98
CA PHE A 206 -33.23 -27.24 -8.32
C PHE A 206 -34.18 -27.54 -7.16
N SER A 207 -35.48 -27.30 -7.36
CA SER A 207 -36.53 -27.79 -6.45
C SER A 207 -36.68 -29.31 -6.57
N ASP A 208 -37.03 -29.99 -5.47
CA ASP A 208 -37.19 -31.46 -5.37
C ASP A 208 -38.04 -32.14 -6.47
N THR A 209 -38.81 -31.39 -7.25
CA THR A 209 -39.71 -31.91 -8.29
C THR A 209 -39.12 -31.97 -9.70
N ALA A 210 -37.94 -31.41 -9.98
CA ALA A 210 -37.37 -31.40 -11.33
C ALA A 210 -35.90 -31.87 -11.36
N PRO A 211 -35.58 -33.00 -12.03
CA PRO A 211 -34.20 -33.41 -12.17
C PRO A 211 -33.44 -32.40 -13.05
N PRO A 212 -32.21 -32.00 -12.68
CA PRO A 212 -31.37 -31.13 -13.48
C PRO A 212 -31.13 -31.74 -14.87
N PRO A 213 -31.14 -30.93 -15.94
CA PRO A 213 -30.95 -31.41 -17.31
C PRO A 213 -29.52 -31.95 -17.50
N GLU A 214 -29.41 -33.14 -18.09
CA GLU A 214 -28.14 -33.74 -18.48
C GLU A 214 -27.50 -32.88 -19.59
N PRO A 215 -26.22 -32.45 -19.45
CA PRO A 215 -25.12 -33.15 -18.78
C PRO A 215 -24.53 -32.45 -17.53
N LEU A 216 -25.14 -31.39 -16.99
CA LEU A 216 -24.52 -30.55 -15.96
C LEU A 216 -24.45 -31.18 -14.55
N ARG A 217 -25.21 -32.25 -14.32
CA ARG A 217 -25.28 -32.99 -13.05
C ARG A 217 -23.96 -33.66 -12.63
N GLN A 218 -23.02 -33.78 -13.56
CA GLN A 218 -21.73 -34.46 -13.36
C GLN A 218 -20.63 -33.52 -12.82
N TYR A 219 -20.82 -32.20 -12.88
CA TYR A 219 -19.72 -31.24 -12.71
C TYR A 219 -19.81 -30.33 -11.49
N TYR A 220 -20.93 -30.27 -10.77
CA TYR A 220 -21.09 -29.34 -9.64
C TYR A 220 -21.82 -29.97 -8.45
N PRO A 221 -21.13 -30.23 -7.33
CA PRO A 221 -21.77 -30.43 -6.05
C PRO A 221 -21.57 -29.13 -5.22
N ASP A 222 -22.58 -28.26 -5.21
CA ASP A 222 -22.56 -26.85 -4.76
C ASP A 222 -22.53 -26.59 -3.23
N THR A 223 -21.66 -25.68 -2.80
CA THR A 223 -21.07 -25.63 -1.44
C THR A 223 -21.18 -24.22 -0.82
N THR A 224 -22.35 -23.55 -0.87
CA THR A 224 -22.53 -22.23 -0.22
C THR A 224 -23.86 -22.10 0.53
N GLN A 225 -23.81 -21.64 1.80
CA GLN A 225 -24.98 -21.33 2.65
C GLN A 225 -25.16 -19.82 2.85
N TYR A 226 -26.43 -19.39 2.96
CA TYR A 226 -26.89 -18.04 3.35
C TYR A 226 -27.54 -18.09 4.76
N ARG A 227 -27.60 -16.97 5.48
CA ARG A 227 -28.38 -16.87 6.74
C ARG A 227 -29.89 -16.80 6.44
N ASN A 228 -30.73 -17.22 7.38
CA ASN A 228 -32.21 -17.31 7.28
C ASN A 228 -32.94 -16.01 6.84
N ASN A 229 -32.25 -14.87 6.80
CA ASN A 229 -32.75 -13.57 6.39
C ASN A 229 -32.24 -13.10 5.01
N GLY A 230 -31.57 -13.96 4.23
CA GLY A 230 -31.19 -13.70 2.83
C GLY A 230 -29.96 -12.81 2.62
N THR A 231 -29.37 -12.23 3.68
CA THR A 231 -28.15 -11.42 3.56
C THR A 231 -26.89 -12.29 3.47
N LYS A 232 -26.08 -12.05 2.42
CA LYS A 232 -24.74 -12.61 2.25
C LYS A 232 -23.82 -12.03 3.34
N VAL A 233 -23.22 -12.87 4.17
CA VAL A 233 -22.28 -12.40 5.20
C VAL A 233 -20.97 -12.03 4.53
N VAL A 234 -20.78 -10.75 4.21
CA VAL A 234 -19.47 -10.18 3.89
C VAL A 234 -18.98 -9.47 5.15
N GLY A 235 -18.05 -10.08 5.87
CA GLY A 235 -17.47 -9.50 7.08
C GLY A 235 -16.59 -8.30 6.75
N VAL A 236 -16.69 -7.25 7.58
CA VAL A 236 -15.78 -6.09 7.59
C VAL A 236 -14.37 -6.57 7.89
N THR A 237 -13.39 -6.16 7.09
CA THR A 237 -11.96 -6.52 7.23
C THR A 237 -11.38 -5.82 8.47
N PRO A 238 -10.97 -6.54 9.53
CA PRO A 238 -10.27 -5.95 10.67
C PRO A 238 -8.76 -5.82 10.38
N THR A 239 -8.11 -4.90 11.09
CA THR A 239 -6.67 -4.62 11.04
C THR A 239 -5.85 -5.85 11.45
N LYS A 240 -4.79 -6.12 10.67
CA LYS A 240 -3.84 -7.23 10.86
C LYS A 240 -3.37 -7.28 12.30
N THR A 241 -3.61 -8.40 12.98
CA THR A 241 -2.84 -8.76 14.17
C THR A 241 -2.31 -10.18 13.93
N ILE A 242 -1.19 -10.57 14.54
CA ILE A 242 -0.50 -11.86 14.37
C ILE A 242 -0.62 -12.69 15.70
N VAL A 243 -1.15 -13.94 15.71
CA VAL A 243 -1.33 -14.79 16.95
C VAL A 243 -0.26 -15.91 16.94
N PRO A 244 0.42 -16.18 18.08
CA PRO A 244 1.25 -17.39 18.26
C PRO A 244 0.52 -18.76 18.08
N PRO A 245 1.26 -19.88 17.98
CA PRO A 245 0.68 -21.23 17.85
C PRO A 245 -0.16 -21.68 19.06
N ARG A 246 -1.13 -22.60 18.84
CA ARG A 246 -2.18 -23.05 19.80
C ARG A 246 -1.80 -24.27 20.66
N GLY A 247 -0.52 -24.45 20.96
CA GLY A 247 -0.08 -25.18 22.14
C GLY A 247 0.53 -24.16 23.08
N ASP A 248 0.39 -24.31 24.40
CA ASP A 248 0.84 -23.32 25.40
C ASP A 248 2.38 -23.15 25.49
N ILE A 249 3.09 -23.29 24.36
CA ILE A 249 4.48 -22.89 24.24
C ILE A 249 4.49 -21.38 24.33
N LYS A 250 5.08 -20.86 25.40
CA LYS A 250 5.21 -19.42 25.60
C LYS A 250 6.08 -18.86 24.46
N VAL A 251 5.79 -17.64 24.01
CA VAL A 251 6.57 -16.97 22.97
C VAL A 251 8.07 -16.97 23.29
N GLY A 252 8.45 -16.83 24.56
CA GLY A 252 9.85 -16.92 25.00
C GLY A 252 10.52 -18.26 24.72
N GLU A 253 9.80 -19.38 24.84
CA GLU A 253 10.33 -20.72 24.54
C GLU A 253 10.51 -20.91 23.03
N ILE A 254 9.57 -20.40 22.22
CA ILE A 254 9.69 -20.41 20.74
C ILE A 254 10.94 -19.65 20.32
N ARG A 255 11.17 -18.46 20.90
CA ARG A 255 12.34 -17.61 20.62
C ARG A 255 13.66 -18.32 20.95
N GLN A 256 13.75 -18.97 22.11
CA GLN A 256 14.94 -19.73 22.49
C GLN A 256 15.28 -20.84 21.49
N LEU A 257 14.28 -21.40 20.80
CA LEU A 257 14.49 -22.45 19.80
C LEU A 257 14.97 -21.88 18.46
N TYR A 258 14.39 -20.79 17.96
CA TYR A 258 14.75 -20.27 16.63
C TYR A 258 15.88 -19.25 16.62
N GLU A 259 16.15 -18.53 17.71
CA GLU A 259 17.26 -17.55 17.77
C GLU A 259 18.62 -18.12 17.34
N PRO A 260 19.07 -19.31 17.79
CA PRO A 260 20.32 -19.89 17.30
C PRO A 260 20.25 -20.38 15.84
N ILE A 261 19.04 -20.57 15.31
CA ILE A 261 18.82 -20.99 13.92
C ILE A 261 18.90 -19.79 12.99
N ILE A 262 18.29 -18.65 13.35
CA ILE A 262 18.26 -17.45 12.49
C ILE A 262 19.65 -16.85 12.24
N GLU A 263 20.60 -17.05 13.16
CA GLU A 263 21.99 -16.64 12.96
C GLU A 263 22.70 -17.48 11.88
N LYS A 264 22.28 -18.73 11.69
CA LYS A 264 22.85 -19.67 10.70
C LYS A 264 22.10 -19.63 9.38
N GLU A 265 20.77 -19.54 9.45
CA GLU A 265 19.86 -19.58 8.33
C GLU A 265 18.92 -18.39 8.35
N SER A 266 18.89 -17.61 7.27
CA SER A 266 18.00 -16.45 7.21
C SER A 266 16.52 -16.89 7.18
N PHE A 267 15.73 -16.35 8.11
CA PHE A 267 14.28 -16.47 8.09
C PHE A 267 13.68 -15.59 6.99
N TRP A 268 14.07 -14.32 6.92
CA TRP A 268 13.71 -13.42 5.83
C TRP A 268 14.74 -13.52 4.72
N ARG A 269 14.34 -14.13 3.61
CA ARG A 269 15.20 -14.30 2.44
C ARG A 269 14.84 -13.27 1.38
N PRO A 270 15.82 -12.58 0.78
CA PRO A 270 15.52 -11.67 -0.29
C PRO A 270 15.12 -12.47 -1.54
N LEU A 271 13.90 -12.22 -2.01
CA LEU A 271 13.36 -12.80 -3.22
C LEU A 271 13.90 -12.06 -4.45
N ILE A 272 13.86 -10.73 -4.38
CA ILE A 272 14.39 -9.85 -5.43
C ILE A 272 14.87 -8.54 -4.81
N SER A 273 15.95 -7.99 -5.35
CA SER A 273 16.48 -6.66 -5.07
C SER A 273 16.70 -5.91 -6.39
N VAL A 274 16.36 -4.63 -6.43
CA VAL A 274 16.52 -3.74 -7.59
C VAL A 274 17.17 -2.45 -7.09
N THR A 275 18.43 -2.24 -7.44
CA THR A 275 19.18 -1.04 -7.09
C THR A 275 19.14 -0.04 -8.24
N LEU A 276 18.64 1.16 -7.91
CA LEU A 276 18.49 2.31 -8.81
C LEU A 276 19.46 3.42 -8.40
N ALA A 277 19.80 4.31 -9.32
CA ALA A 277 20.79 5.35 -9.08
C ALA A 277 20.36 6.39 -8.02
N THR A 278 19.06 6.65 -7.88
CA THR A 278 18.53 7.69 -6.98
C THR A 278 17.32 7.22 -6.15
N ARG A 279 17.09 7.88 -5.01
CA ARG A 279 15.95 7.65 -4.11
C ARG A 279 14.59 7.88 -4.79
N PRO A 280 14.35 8.96 -5.56
CA PRO A 280 13.06 9.19 -6.22
C PRO A 280 12.67 8.07 -7.19
N LEU A 281 13.63 7.52 -7.94
CA LEU A 281 13.41 6.34 -8.79
C LEU A 281 12.99 5.12 -7.95
N ALA A 282 13.73 4.84 -6.88
CA ALA A 282 13.44 3.71 -6.00
C ALA A 282 12.07 3.83 -5.31
N ASN A 283 11.73 5.01 -4.79
CA ASN A 283 10.44 5.31 -4.19
C ASN A 283 9.29 5.20 -5.21
N THR A 284 9.53 5.56 -6.47
CA THR A 284 8.53 5.37 -7.52
C THR A 284 8.31 3.89 -7.82
N LEU A 285 9.39 3.11 -7.93
CA LEU A 285 9.32 1.68 -8.18
C LEU A 285 8.58 0.94 -7.06
N VAL A 286 8.91 1.23 -5.79
CA VAL A 286 8.28 0.57 -4.64
C VAL A 286 6.79 0.90 -4.53
N ARG A 287 6.40 2.13 -4.87
CA ARG A 287 4.99 2.55 -4.90
C ARG A 287 4.22 1.77 -5.97
N LEU A 288 4.75 1.74 -7.19
CA LEU A 288 4.09 1.11 -8.34
C LEU A 288 4.08 -0.42 -8.30
N CYS A 289 4.99 -1.04 -7.53
CA CYS A 289 5.09 -2.50 -7.43
C CYS A 289 4.19 -3.12 -6.36
N ARG A 290 3.49 -2.32 -5.53
CA ARG A 290 2.55 -2.82 -4.50
C ARG A 290 1.23 -3.35 -5.09
N ALA A 291 0.89 -2.94 -6.31
CA ALA A 291 -0.35 -3.28 -6.98
C ALA A 291 -0.15 -3.52 -8.49
N LEU A 292 -1.19 -4.02 -9.15
CA LEU A 292 -1.26 -4.08 -10.61
C LEU A 292 -1.30 -2.68 -11.25
N PRO A 293 -1.06 -2.54 -12.57
CA PRO A 293 -0.96 -1.23 -13.25
C PRO A 293 -2.10 -0.24 -12.99
N ARG A 294 -3.30 -0.72 -12.64
CA ARG A 294 -4.50 0.09 -12.37
C ARG A 294 -4.81 0.25 -10.88
N GLY A 295 -3.84 -0.02 -10.01
CA GLY A 295 -4.01 0.08 -8.55
C GLY A 295 -4.73 -1.10 -7.90
N LEU A 296 -5.15 -2.12 -8.67
CA LEU A 296 -5.79 -3.31 -8.10
C LEU A 296 -4.77 -4.09 -7.24
N PRO A 297 -5.02 -4.30 -5.94
CA PRO A 297 -4.11 -5.07 -5.09
C PRO A 297 -3.95 -6.51 -5.58
N PHE A 298 -2.75 -7.09 -5.45
CA PHE A 298 -2.48 -8.44 -5.97
C PHE A 298 -3.42 -9.51 -5.40
N TYR A 299 -3.74 -9.45 -4.10
CA TYR A 299 -4.66 -10.41 -3.49
C TYR A 299 -6.07 -10.28 -4.07
N ALA A 300 -6.50 -9.07 -4.46
CA ALA A 300 -7.80 -8.82 -5.05
C ALA A 300 -7.89 -9.32 -6.51
N SER A 301 -6.75 -9.47 -7.20
CA SER A 301 -6.70 -10.05 -8.55
C SER A 301 -6.70 -11.58 -8.61
N ILE A 302 -6.41 -12.26 -7.49
CA ILE A 302 -6.46 -13.73 -7.41
C ILE A 302 -7.92 -14.15 -7.21
N ASP A 303 -8.35 -15.24 -7.85
CA ASP A 303 -9.68 -15.80 -7.66
C ASP A 303 -9.96 -16.11 -6.18
N PRO A 304 -11.15 -15.77 -5.63
CA PRO A 304 -11.49 -16.06 -4.23
C PRO A 304 -11.29 -17.52 -3.78
N ASP A 305 -11.49 -18.50 -4.66
CA ASP A 305 -11.30 -19.92 -4.31
C ASP A 305 -9.81 -20.26 -4.19
N ASP A 306 -8.99 -19.70 -5.09
CA ASP A 306 -7.54 -19.80 -5.00
C ASP A 306 -6.97 -19.08 -3.78
N ARG A 307 -7.61 -18.01 -3.29
CA ARG A 307 -7.20 -17.30 -2.07
C ARG A 307 -7.29 -18.16 -0.82
N LYS A 308 -8.11 -19.21 -0.81
CA LYS A 308 -8.24 -20.13 0.32
C LYS A 308 -7.22 -21.27 0.25
N ASN A 309 -6.65 -21.51 -0.92
CA ASN A 309 -5.71 -22.60 -1.13
C ASN A 309 -4.30 -22.20 -0.65
N GLN A 310 -3.85 -22.84 0.44
CA GLN A 310 -2.55 -22.60 1.05
C GLN A 310 -1.37 -22.87 0.11
N LEU A 311 -1.53 -23.77 -0.88
CA LEU A 311 -0.46 -24.13 -1.81
C LEU A 311 -0.37 -23.17 -2.99
N SER A 312 -1.49 -22.85 -3.65
CA SER A 312 -1.49 -22.06 -4.88
C SER A 312 -1.41 -20.55 -4.63
N PHE A 313 -2.02 -20.05 -3.55
CA PHE A 313 -2.06 -18.63 -3.24
C PHE A 313 -0.68 -17.97 -3.11
N PRO A 314 0.29 -18.49 -2.32
CA PRO A 314 1.56 -17.82 -2.14
C PRO A 314 2.37 -17.78 -3.43
N ASP A 315 2.35 -18.85 -4.23
CA ASP A 315 3.05 -18.90 -5.51
C ASP A 315 2.48 -17.87 -6.49
N ARG A 316 1.15 -17.75 -6.58
CA ARG A 316 0.50 -16.74 -7.42
C ARG A 316 0.80 -15.32 -6.95
N MET A 317 0.77 -15.08 -5.65
CA MET A 317 1.13 -13.79 -5.06
C MET A 317 2.56 -13.41 -5.41
N ARG A 318 3.49 -14.35 -5.26
CA ARG A 318 4.91 -14.19 -5.59
C ARG A 318 5.09 -13.86 -7.07
N LEU A 319 4.47 -14.65 -7.95
CA LEU A 319 4.54 -14.44 -9.40
C LEU A 319 3.97 -13.10 -9.84
N LEU A 320 2.85 -12.66 -9.27
CA LEU A 320 2.28 -11.34 -9.56
C LEU A 320 3.23 -10.21 -9.18
N ARG A 321 3.87 -10.30 -8.01
CA ARG A 321 4.88 -9.33 -7.55
C ARG A 321 6.11 -9.33 -8.44
N LEU A 322 6.67 -10.50 -8.72
CA LEU A 322 7.86 -10.64 -9.58
C LEU A 322 7.61 -10.13 -10.99
N ARG A 323 6.49 -10.52 -11.61
CA ARG A 323 6.11 -10.02 -12.94
C ARG A 323 5.93 -8.51 -12.94
N ARG A 324 5.27 -7.96 -11.92
CA ARG A 324 5.07 -6.51 -11.83
C ARG A 324 6.38 -5.75 -11.66
N LEU A 325 7.27 -6.24 -10.78
CA LEU A 325 8.58 -5.63 -10.58
C LEU A 325 9.43 -5.72 -11.85
N ARG A 326 9.41 -6.88 -12.54
CA ARG A 326 10.08 -7.06 -13.85
C ARG A 326 9.63 -6.07 -14.90
N GLN A 327 8.32 -5.97 -15.11
CA GLN A 327 7.75 -5.03 -16.07
C GLN A 327 8.19 -3.60 -15.75
N LEU A 328 8.04 -3.17 -14.50
CA LEU A 328 8.42 -1.81 -14.08
C LEU A 328 9.91 -1.55 -14.23
N THR A 329 10.77 -2.50 -13.87
CA THR A 329 12.22 -2.35 -14.02
C THR A 329 12.62 -2.17 -15.48
N ILE A 330 12.03 -2.95 -16.40
CA ILE A 330 12.29 -2.82 -17.84
C ILE A 330 11.76 -1.50 -18.38
N ASP A 331 10.56 -1.08 -17.97
CA ASP A 331 9.99 0.21 -18.38
C ASP A 331 10.83 1.39 -17.86
N MET A 332 11.33 1.30 -16.63
CA MET A 332 12.27 2.29 -16.08
C MET A 332 13.60 2.30 -16.83
N ALA A 333 14.17 1.13 -17.15
CA ALA A 333 15.40 1.03 -17.93
C ALA A 333 15.24 1.66 -19.32
N LYS A 334 14.11 1.42 -20.01
CA LYS A 334 13.78 2.07 -21.29
C LYS A 334 13.75 3.59 -21.15
N ARG A 335 13.14 4.10 -20.08
CA ARG A 335 13.09 5.56 -19.84
C ARG A 335 14.48 6.13 -19.54
N LEU A 336 15.33 5.44 -18.80
CA LEU A 336 16.72 5.85 -18.56
C LEU A 336 17.56 5.85 -19.85
N GLU A 337 17.34 4.89 -20.74
CA GLU A 337 17.88 4.85 -22.11
C GLU A 337 17.40 6.03 -22.99
N GLY A 338 16.31 6.71 -22.61
CA GLY A 338 15.76 7.85 -23.34
C GLY A 338 14.59 7.52 -24.25
N TYR A 339 14.08 6.28 -24.23
CA TYR A 339 12.84 5.95 -24.93
C TYR A 339 11.71 6.86 -24.44
N TYR A 340 10.87 7.30 -25.37
CA TYR A 340 9.74 8.19 -25.11
C TYR A 340 10.14 9.53 -24.43
N GLY A 341 11.36 10.01 -24.68
CA GLY A 341 11.91 11.24 -24.06
C GLY A 341 12.45 11.05 -22.65
N GLY A 342 12.42 9.82 -22.12
CA GLY A 342 12.90 9.47 -20.80
C GLY A 342 12.11 10.07 -19.63
N PHE A 343 12.76 10.19 -18.47
CA PHE A 343 12.21 10.89 -17.32
C PHE A 343 12.50 12.39 -17.42
N ILE A 344 11.47 13.19 -17.65
CA ILE A 344 11.60 14.65 -17.71
C ILE A 344 11.83 15.17 -16.28
N GLY A 345 12.83 16.03 -16.11
CA GLY A 345 13.15 16.68 -14.84
C GLY A 345 13.97 15.83 -13.86
N ILE A 346 14.27 14.56 -14.18
CA ILE A 346 15.07 13.70 -13.31
C ILE A 346 16.46 14.27 -13.10
N ARG A 347 16.97 14.20 -11.88
CA ARG A 347 18.31 14.65 -11.48
C ARG A 347 19.11 13.50 -10.91
N PHE A 348 20.42 13.53 -11.14
CA PHE A 348 21.34 12.55 -10.56
C PHE A 348 22.37 13.16 -9.61
N ASP A 349 22.47 14.48 -9.59
CA ASP A 349 23.34 15.23 -8.71
C ASP A 349 22.61 16.47 -8.18
N LYS A 350 23.11 17.02 -7.08
CA LYS A 350 22.57 18.25 -6.47
C LYS A 350 22.66 19.45 -7.41
N GLU A 351 23.74 19.54 -8.20
CA GLU A 351 23.97 20.62 -9.16
C GLU A 351 23.24 20.42 -10.49
N ASP A 352 22.70 19.22 -10.72
CA ASP A 352 22.00 18.89 -11.96
C ASP A 352 20.73 19.74 -12.07
N ARG A 353 20.56 20.39 -13.22
CA ARG A 353 19.33 21.12 -13.56
C ARG A 353 18.18 20.18 -13.91
N GLY A 354 18.50 18.90 -14.06
CA GLY A 354 17.58 17.83 -14.43
C GLY A 354 17.56 17.62 -15.93
N ARG A 355 16.99 16.50 -16.36
CA ARG A 355 16.87 16.18 -17.78
C ARG A 355 15.76 17.00 -18.46
N ALA A 356 16.03 17.49 -19.67
CA ALA A 356 15.10 18.24 -20.52
C ALA A 356 14.95 19.75 -20.21
N ILE A 357 13.79 20.25 -19.78
CA ILE A 357 13.43 21.66 -19.98
C ILE A 357 14.28 22.59 -19.10
N GLN A 358 15.06 23.47 -19.74
CA GLN A 358 16.15 24.28 -19.15
C GLN A 358 17.29 23.49 -18.52
N GLY A 359 17.25 22.16 -18.67
CA GLY A 359 18.22 21.21 -18.19
C GLY A 359 19.12 20.69 -19.31
N GLU A 360 19.95 19.72 -18.96
CA GLU A 360 20.95 19.14 -19.85
C GLU A 360 20.45 17.81 -20.44
N ARG A 361 21.17 17.28 -21.43
CA ARG A 361 21.08 15.85 -21.86
C ARG A 361 19.71 15.38 -22.37
N LEU A 362 18.99 16.24 -23.09
CA LEU A 362 17.80 15.80 -23.85
C LEU A 362 18.20 14.94 -25.06
N SER A 363 19.24 15.38 -25.77
CA SER A 363 19.75 14.73 -26.99
C SER A 363 20.72 13.58 -26.73
N GLU A 364 21.36 13.57 -25.56
CA GLU A 364 22.39 12.60 -25.20
C GLU A 364 21.84 11.55 -24.23
N PRO A 365 22.20 10.27 -24.40
CA PRO A 365 21.84 9.24 -23.43
C PRO A 365 22.53 9.52 -22.08
N LEU A 366 21.91 9.08 -21.00
CA LEU A 366 22.52 9.13 -19.67
C LEU A 366 23.80 8.26 -19.65
N PRO A 367 24.84 8.66 -18.92
CA PRO A 367 26.04 7.85 -18.78
C PRO A 367 25.69 6.51 -18.11
N ASP A 368 26.38 5.46 -18.52
CA ASP A 368 26.15 4.07 -18.07
C ASP A 368 25.92 3.88 -16.57
N PRO A 369 26.73 4.44 -15.64
CA PRO A 369 26.53 4.20 -14.20
C PRO A 369 25.18 4.73 -13.67
N LEU A 370 24.61 5.75 -14.33
CA LEU A 370 23.32 6.33 -13.94
C LEU A 370 22.13 5.60 -14.60
N ARG A 371 22.41 4.81 -15.65
CA ARG A 371 21.42 4.13 -16.49
C ARG A 371 21.24 2.66 -16.14
N VAL A 372 22.33 1.99 -15.75
CA VAL A 372 22.32 0.56 -15.46
C VAL A 372 21.59 0.28 -14.15
N ILE A 373 20.47 -0.44 -14.26
CA ILE A 373 19.75 -0.95 -13.09
C ILE A 373 20.38 -2.29 -12.70
N ARG A 374 20.71 -2.45 -11.41
CA ARG A 374 21.25 -3.71 -10.87
C ARG A 374 20.12 -4.51 -10.25
N VAL A 375 19.97 -5.77 -10.63
CA VAL A 375 18.90 -6.65 -10.18
C VAL A 375 19.51 -7.92 -9.58
N GLY A 376 19.20 -8.19 -8.33
CA GLY A 376 19.53 -9.43 -7.62
C GLY A 376 18.30 -10.32 -7.52
N ILE A 377 18.40 -11.59 -7.91
CA ILE A 377 17.32 -12.58 -7.76
C ILE A 377 17.79 -13.67 -6.78
N GLY A 378 16.97 -13.96 -5.77
CA GLY A 378 17.28 -14.99 -4.78
C GLY A 378 17.53 -16.35 -5.43
N HIS A 379 18.72 -16.92 -5.24
CA HIS A 379 19.14 -18.19 -5.84
C HIS A 379 18.22 -19.36 -5.43
N TRP A 380 17.63 -19.27 -4.25
CA TRP A 380 16.68 -20.25 -3.71
C TRP A 380 15.35 -20.31 -4.48
N TYR A 381 15.01 -19.31 -5.30
CA TYR A 381 13.78 -19.26 -6.07
C TYR A 381 14.04 -19.46 -7.56
N ALA A 382 13.80 -20.68 -8.07
CA ALA A 382 13.72 -21.05 -9.51
C ALA A 382 14.58 -20.17 -10.46
N PHE A 383 15.82 -19.91 -10.04
CA PHE A 383 16.54 -18.70 -10.43
C PHE A 383 16.83 -18.64 -11.93
N GLU A 384 17.23 -19.77 -12.50
CA GLU A 384 17.64 -19.89 -13.89
C GLU A 384 16.55 -19.43 -14.86
N LYS A 385 15.31 -19.89 -14.64
CA LYS A 385 14.18 -19.60 -15.53
C LYS A 385 13.79 -18.12 -15.49
N GLU A 386 13.73 -17.54 -14.30
CA GLU A 386 13.42 -16.11 -14.18
C GLU A 386 14.56 -15.26 -14.73
N LEU A 387 15.81 -15.58 -14.42
CA LEU A 387 16.97 -14.84 -14.93
C LEU A 387 16.99 -14.84 -16.47
N GLU A 388 16.77 -15.98 -17.10
CA GLU A 388 16.67 -16.09 -18.55
C GLU A 388 15.54 -15.23 -19.11
N LEU A 389 14.36 -15.28 -18.48
CA LEU A 389 13.22 -14.48 -18.91
C LEU A 389 13.48 -12.98 -18.80
N TRP A 390 14.10 -12.54 -17.70
CA TRP A 390 14.54 -11.14 -17.53
C TRP A 390 15.57 -10.73 -18.58
N LYS A 391 16.56 -11.59 -18.89
CA LYS A 391 17.57 -11.33 -19.93
C LYS A 391 16.93 -11.19 -21.31
N LEU A 392 16.01 -12.09 -21.66
CA LEU A 392 15.30 -12.05 -22.94
C LEU A 392 14.44 -10.79 -23.06
N GLU A 393 13.63 -10.48 -22.04
CA GLU A 393 12.77 -9.28 -22.08
C GLU A 393 13.60 -7.98 -22.08
N ALA A 394 14.77 -7.96 -21.40
CA ALA A 394 15.69 -6.81 -21.43
C ALA A 394 16.38 -6.65 -22.80
N LEU A 395 16.80 -7.75 -23.41
CA LEU A 395 17.38 -7.78 -24.76
C LEU A 395 16.36 -7.30 -25.80
N ASP A 396 15.13 -7.83 -25.75
CA ASP A 396 14.02 -7.43 -26.63
C ASP A 396 13.66 -5.96 -26.47
N ALA A 397 13.80 -5.44 -25.24
CA ALA A 397 13.62 -4.03 -24.93
C ALA A 397 14.78 -3.13 -25.36
N GLY A 398 15.94 -3.69 -25.74
CA GLY A 398 17.16 -2.95 -26.06
C GLY A 398 17.77 -2.23 -24.86
N VAL A 399 17.59 -2.75 -23.64
CA VAL A 399 18.06 -2.13 -22.40
C VAL A 399 19.13 -2.98 -21.72
N ASN A 400 20.10 -2.34 -21.08
CA ASN A 400 21.12 -3.04 -20.29
C ASN A 400 20.71 -3.11 -18.80
N ILE A 401 20.56 -4.32 -18.27
CA ILE A 401 20.25 -4.57 -16.86
C ILE A 401 21.31 -5.54 -16.31
N ASP A 402 21.95 -5.14 -15.22
CA ASP A 402 22.96 -5.96 -14.53
C ASP A 402 22.25 -6.97 -13.62
N LEU A 403 22.06 -8.19 -14.13
CA LEU A 403 21.36 -9.28 -13.45
C LEU A 403 22.35 -10.23 -12.76
N ALA A 404 22.19 -10.46 -11.46
CA ALA A 404 22.98 -11.45 -10.71
C ALA A 404 22.11 -12.33 -9.79
N PRO A 405 22.54 -13.59 -9.54
CA PRO A 405 22.01 -14.37 -8.42
C PRO A 405 22.33 -13.69 -7.09
N MET A 406 21.55 -14.01 -6.08
CA MET A 406 21.70 -13.49 -4.73
C MET A 406 21.56 -14.63 -3.72
N ASP A 407 22.40 -14.65 -2.70
CA ASP A 407 22.31 -15.63 -1.63
C ASP A 407 21.11 -15.35 -0.68
N ASP A 408 20.93 -16.24 0.28
CA ASP A 408 19.91 -16.15 1.33
C ASP A 408 20.04 -14.90 2.22
N TRP A 409 21.17 -14.19 2.16
CA TRP A 409 21.51 -13.01 2.96
C TRP A 409 21.54 -11.70 2.15
N GLY A 410 21.22 -11.75 0.86
CA GLY A 410 21.15 -10.56 0.01
C GLY A 410 22.42 -10.25 -0.75
N ARG A 411 23.46 -11.08 -0.65
CA ARG A 411 24.74 -10.85 -1.33
C ARG A 411 24.67 -11.35 -2.76
N ARG A 412 25.08 -10.52 -3.71
CA ARG A 412 25.19 -10.88 -5.12
C ARG A 412 26.26 -11.94 -5.31
N LEU A 413 25.91 -12.96 -6.08
CA LEU A 413 26.77 -14.07 -6.45
C LEU A 413 27.27 -13.87 -7.89
N ASP A 414 28.48 -14.31 -8.16
CA ASP A 414 29.01 -14.39 -9.52
C ASP A 414 28.42 -15.59 -10.29
N SER A 415 28.87 -15.80 -11.53
CA SER A 415 28.44 -16.95 -12.35
C SER A 415 28.87 -18.31 -11.76
N GLY A 416 29.84 -18.33 -10.85
CA GLY A 416 30.30 -19.52 -10.14
C GLY A 416 29.58 -19.77 -8.81
N GLY A 417 28.64 -18.91 -8.43
CA GLY A 417 27.94 -18.98 -7.14
C GLY A 417 28.77 -18.46 -5.96
N GLN A 418 29.89 -17.79 -6.20
CA GLN A 418 30.71 -17.15 -5.16
C GLN A 418 30.25 -15.71 -4.91
N VAL A 419 30.37 -15.25 -3.68
CA VAL A 419 29.99 -13.88 -3.31
C VAL A 419 30.93 -12.88 -4.01
N MET A 420 30.37 -11.91 -4.75
CA MET A 420 31.19 -10.88 -5.39
C MET A 420 31.92 -10.02 -4.33
N PRO A 421 33.17 -9.61 -4.59
CA PRO A 421 33.97 -8.84 -3.63
C PRO A 421 33.34 -7.47 -3.30
N GLY A 422 33.62 -6.95 -2.11
CA GLY A 422 33.17 -5.62 -1.66
C GLY A 422 31.78 -5.60 -1.00
N GLN A 423 31.13 -6.75 -0.83
CA GLN A 423 29.84 -6.89 -0.14
C GLN A 423 29.98 -7.25 1.35
N GLU A 424 31.14 -6.96 1.93
CA GLU A 424 31.39 -7.19 3.35
C GLU A 424 30.62 -6.17 4.19
N ILE A 425 29.93 -6.67 5.21
CA ILE A 425 29.23 -5.81 6.17
C ILE A 425 30.29 -5.14 7.03
N LYS A 426 30.54 -3.85 6.78
CA LYS A 426 31.47 -3.05 7.58
C LYS A 426 31.01 -3.06 9.05
N GLU A 427 31.85 -3.57 9.93
CA GLU A 427 31.61 -3.53 11.37
C GLU A 427 31.44 -2.07 11.82
N GLY A 428 30.40 -1.79 12.61
CA GLY A 428 30.08 -0.44 13.08
C GLY A 428 29.02 0.31 12.27
N VAL A 429 28.69 -0.12 11.05
CA VAL A 429 27.49 0.35 10.34
C VAL A 429 26.27 -0.40 10.90
N GLY A 430 25.93 -0.10 12.15
CA GLY A 430 24.73 -0.63 12.78
C GLY A 430 23.49 -0.11 12.05
N TYR A 431 22.55 -0.99 11.71
CA TYR A 431 21.20 -0.56 11.38
C TYR A 431 20.56 0.00 12.66
N PHE A 432 20.61 1.32 12.82
CA PHE A 432 19.99 2.01 13.93
C PHE A 432 18.50 2.18 13.62
N SER A 433 17.66 1.32 14.19
CA SER A 433 16.19 1.42 14.12
C SER A 433 15.61 2.61 14.91
N GLY A 434 16.46 3.52 15.41
CA GLY A 434 16.11 4.48 16.47
C GLY A 434 16.17 5.96 16.08
N GLY A 435 16.43 6.30 14.83
CA GLY A 435 16.69 7.69 14.46
C GLY A 435 16.17 8.09 13.08
N GLY A 436 14.86 8.37 12.99
CA GLY A 436 14.27 9.37 12.10
C GLY A 436 14.36 9.22 10.57
N GLU A 437 15.14 8.28 10.03
CA GLU A 437 15.32 8.09 8.58
C GLU A 437 14.73 6.78 8.04
N GLU A 438 14.08 5.97 8.89
CA GLU A 438 13.11 5.03 8.33
C GLU A 438 11.98 5.92 7.77
N ASP A 439 12.10 6.23 6.47
CA ASP A 439 10.98 6.58 5.61
C ASP A 439 10.06 5.35 5.61
N ASP A 440 9.44 5.07 6.75
CA ASP A 440 8.24 4.26 6.87
C ASP A 440 7.19 5.07 6.12
N PHE A 441 7.28 4.97 4.80
CA PHE A 441 6.25 5.25 3.82
C PHE A 441 5.17 4.19 4.03
N GLU A 442 4.64 4.15 5.25
CA GLU A 442 3.26 3.81 5.47
C GLU A 442 2.53 4.73 4.50
N ASP A 443 1.93 4.07 3.51
CA ASP A 443 0.94 4.64 2.63
C ASP A 443 -0.22 5.02 3.57
N GLU A 444 -0.02 6.05 4.40
CA GLU A 444 -1.10 6.92 4.86
C GLU A 444 -1.78 7.24 3.55
N GLY A 445 -2.90 6.56 3.31
CA GLY A 445 -3.50 6.54 2.00
C GLY A 445 -3.58 7.97 1.52
N ASP A 446 -3.45 8.15 0.20
CA ASP A 446 -3.98 9.32 -0.49
C ASP A 446 -5.52 9.39 -0.22
N GLY A 447 -5.95 9.35 1.04
CA GLY A 447 -7.16 9.99 1.51
C GLY A 447 -6.96 11.38 1.00
N GLU A 448 -7.78 11.66 0.00
CA GLU A 448 -7.89 12.92 -0.67
C GLU A 448 -7.88 13.98 0.45
N ASP A 449 -6.69 14.51 0.74
CA ASP A 449 -6.54 15.91 1.07
C ASP A 449 -7.10 16.57 -0.19
N GLU A 450 -8.44 16.62 -0.26
CA GLU A 450 -9.16 17.56 -1.08
C GLU A 450 -8.40 18.85 -0.86
N ASP A 451 -7.88 19.40 -1.95
CA ASP A 451 -7.13 20.64 -1.97
C ASP A 451 -8.01 21.75 -1.32
N GLU A 452 -8.05 21.79 0.01
CA GLU A 452 -8.34 22.96 0.84
C GLU A 452 -7.09 23.85 0.88
N ASP A 453 -6.28 23.81 -0.19
CA ASP A 453 -5.48 24.93 -0.68
C ASP A 453 -6.40 25.89 -1.48
N GLU A 454 -7.69 26.01 -1.14
CA GLU A 454 -8.30 27.34 -1.18
C GLU A 454 -7.52 28.14 -0.14
N ASP A 455 -6.66 29.03 -0.62
CA ASP A 455 -6.01 30.09 0.14
C ASP A 455 -7.08 31.00 0.80
N GLU A 456 -7.92 30.47 1.69
CA GLU A 456 -8.55 31.24 2.74
C GLU A 456 -7.53 31.29 3.88
N ASP A 457 -6.88 32.44 4.03
CA ASP A 457 -5.94 32.79 5.11
C ASP A 457 -6.61 32.77 6.51
N GLU A 458 -7.27 31.67 6.89
CA GLU A 458 -7.77 31.41 8.25
C GLU A 458 -6.62 30.85 9.10
N ASP A 459 -5.75 31.79 9.48
CA ASP A 459 -4.69 31.68 10.47
C ASP A 459 -5.29 31.33 11.86
N ASP A 460 -5.53 30.04 12.08
CA ASP A 460 -5.93 29.48 13.36
C ASP A 460 -4.71 29.28 14.27
N GLY A 461 -4.61 30.13 15.29
CA GLY A 461 -3.89 29.78 16.52
C GLY A 461 -3.27 30.97 17.24
N ASP A 462 -3.95 31.47 18.26
CA ASP A 462 -3.24 32.01 19.43
C ASP A 462 -3.45 31.01 20.58
N SER A 463 -2.32 30.47 21.05
CA SER A 463 -2.20 29.70 22.28
C SER A 463 -2.24 30.68 23.44
N ASP A 464 -3.31 30.59 24.23
CA ASP A 464 -3.51 31.35 25.46
C ASP A 464 -2.58 30.79 26.54
N ASP A 465 -1.51 31.53 26.86
CA ASP A 465 -0.66 31.31 28.01
C ASP A 465 -1.47 31.56 29.28
N GLY A 466 -1.73 30.48 30.01
CA GLY A 466 -2.35 30.52 31.33
C GLY A 466 -1.34 30.91 32.40
N ASP A 467 -1.56 32.07 33.01
CA ASP A 467 -1.14 32.36 34.36
C ASP A 467 -2.42 32.59 35.18
N ASP A 468 -2.70 31.73 36.16
CA ASP A 468 -3.14 32.21 37.48
C ASP A 468 -3.23 31.07 38.53
N GLU A 469 -2.48 31.33 39.59
CA GLU A 469 -2.71 31.04 41.01
C GLU A 469 -2.59 29.63 41.62
N ALA A 470 -1.67 29.63 42.60
CA ALA A 470 -1.44 28.64 43.63
C ALA A 470 -2.67 28.40 44.51
N GLY A 471 -2.91 27.13 44.84
CA GLY A 471 -3.83 26.71 45.90
C GLY A 471 -3.43 25.36 46.47
N GLU A 472 -2.87 25.37 47.68
CA GLU A 472 -2.60 24.20 48.51
C GLU A 472 -3.89 23.45 48.88
N GLY A 473 -3.85 22.11 48.99
CA GLY A 473 -4.90 21.37 49.71
C GLY A 473 -5.08 19.88 49.43
N ALA A 474 -4.32 19.05 50.15
CA ALA A 474 -4.65 17.73 50.74
C ALA A 474 -5.21 16.54 49.89
N PRO A 475 -4.88 15.28 50.27
CA PRO A 475 -5.24 14.07 49.52
C PRO A 475 -6.50 13.40 50.07
N LEU A 476 -7.40 12.93 49.19
CA LEU A 476 -8.48 12.03 49.57
C LEU A 476 -8.61 10.85 48.59
N SER A 477 -8.42 9.67 49.17
CA SER A 477 -8.71 8.34 48.67
C SER A 477 -10.21 8.08 48.47
N ARG A 478 -10.57 7.31 47.42
CA ARG A 478 -11.66 6.28 47.36
C ARG A 478 -11.83 5.84 45.89
N ARG A 479 -11.49 4.62 45.47
CA ARG A 479 -12.33 3.39 45.48
C ARG A 479 -13.83 3.66 45.32
N VAL A 480 -14.46 3.17 44.25
CA VAL A 480 -15.43 2.05 44.23
C VAL A 480 -15.83 1.74 42.77
N ASP A 481 -15.58 0.49 42.39
CA ASP A 481 -16.42 -0.50 41.69
C ASP A 481 -17.63 -0.12 40.81
N GLU A 482 -17.71 -0.90 39.72
CA GLU A 482 -18.86 -1.70 39.26
C GLU A 482 -20.09 -1.08 38.55
N VAL A 483 -20.22 -1.50 37.28
CA VAL A 483 -21.33 -2.34 36.73
C VAL A 483 -22.63 -1.67 36.23
N ASN A 484 -22.97 -2.10 35.00
CA ASN A 484 -24.31 -2.41 34.45
C ASN A 484 -25.06 -1.36 33.58
N PRO A 485 -26.10 -1.77 32.81
CA PRO A 485 -25.97 -2.40 31.49
C PRO A 485 -26.92 -1.79 30.42
N LYS A 486 -26.91 -2.39 29.22
CA LYS A 486 -28.03 -2.57 28.26
C LYS A 486 -29.16 -1.52 28.26
N GLU A 487 -29.35 -0.88 27.12
CA GLU A 487 -30.71 -0.60 26.63
C GLU A 487 -30.87 -0.95 25.14
N ASP A 488 -31.79 -1.88 24.92
CA ASP A 488 -32.49 -2.16 23.67
C ASP A 488 -33.28 -0.93 23.20
N ARG A 489 -33.11 -0.52 21.94
CA ARG A 489 -34.17 0.21 21.22
C ARG A 489 -34.35 -0.27 19.78
N SER A 490 -35.44 -1.00 19.65
CA SER A 490 -36.21 -1.35 18.46
C SER A 490 -36.72 -0.16 17.64
N LYS A 491 -37.12 -0.48 16.39
CA LYS A 491 -38.01 0.26 15.44
C LYS A 491 -37.25 1.24 14.53
N GLY A 492 -37.42 1.26 13.21
CA GLY A 492 -38.34 0.62 12.27
C GLY A 492 -38.25 1.41 10.95
N GLY A 493 -38.62 0.82 9.81
CA GLY A 493 -38.72 1.60 8.56
C GLY A 493 -38.57 0.77 7.29
N VAL A 494 -39.65 0.09 6.90
CA VAL A 494 -39.82 -0.50 5.57
C VAL A 494 -40.01 0.62 4.56
N ARG A 495 -39.16 0.68 3.52
CA ARG A 495 -39.44 1.43 2.29
C ARG A 495 -39.29 0.48 1.10
N SER A 496 -40.37 0.42 0.34
CA SER A 496 -40.63 -0.38 -0.85
C SER A 496 -39.70 -0.04 -2.02
N GLU A 497 -39.30 -1.10 -2.73
CA GLU A 497 -38.51 -1.10 -3.97
C GLU A 497 -39.25 -0.43 -5.13
N ALA A 498 -38.52 0.31 -5.95
CA ALA A 498 -38.91 0.68 -7.30
C ALA A 498 -38.05 -0.14 -8.29
N GLN A 499 -38.71 -1.00 -9.06
CA GLN A 499 -38.11 -1.83 -10.11
C GLN A 499 -37.62 -0.96 -11.28
N VAL A 500 -36.33 -1.03 -11.60
CA VAL A 500 -35.76 -0.47 -12.84
C VAL A 500 -35.53 -1.62 -13.82
N VAL A 501 -36.36 -1.64 -14.87
CA VAL A 501 -36.24 -2.54 -16.02
C VAL A 501 -35.01 -2.13 -16.84
N ARG A 502 -34.06 -3.05 -17.06
CA ARG A 502 -32.96 -2.89 -18.02
C ARG A 502 -33.15 -3.82 -19.23
N PRO A 503 -32.92 -3.33 -20.47
CA PRO A 503 -33.17 -4.10 -21.68
C PRO A 503 -32.05 -5.09 -22.00
N VAL A 504 -32.46 -6.22 -22.58
CA VAL A 504 -31.64 -7.32 -23.08
C VAL A 504 -30.82 -6.87 -24.30
N ARG A 505 -29.49 -6.98 -24.20
CA ARG A 505 -28.56 -6.70 -25.32
C ARG A 505 -28.34 -7.98 -26.14
N ARG A 506 -28.77 -7.98 -27.40
CA ARG A 506 -28.56 -9.04 -28.39
C ARG A 506 -27.07 -9.22 -28.71
N LYS A 507 -26.60 -10.48 -28.74
CA LYS A 507 -25.31 -10.87 -29.32
C LYS A 507 -25.41 -10.80 -30.84
N ALA A 508 -24.52 -10.04 -31.47
CA ALA A 508 -24.24 -10.13 -32.90
C ALA A 508 -23.07 -11.11 -33.10
N SER A 509 -23.34 -12.19 -33.81
CA SER A 509 -22.36 -13.05 -34.44
C SER A 509 -21.79 -12.34 -35.68
N SER A 510 -20.47 -12.19 -35.76
CA SER A 510 -19.80 -11.89 -37.03
C SER A 510 -18.83 -13.02 -37.34
N ALA A 511 -19.20 -13.77 -38.38
CA ALA A 511 -18.34 -14.66 -39.14
C ALA A 511 -17.80 -13.90 -40.36
N GLY A 512 -16.63 -14.32 -40.86
CA GLY A 512 -16.03 -13.93 -42.14
C GLY A 512 -14.98 -12.81 -42.01
N ALA A 513 -13.80 -12.88 -42.63
CA ALA A 513 -13.26 -13.78 -43.65
C ALA A 513 -11.73 -13.94 -43.46
#